data_AF-A0A9E6VLQ1-F1
#
_entry.id   AF-A0A9E6VLQ1-F1
#
_cell.length_a   1.000
_cell.length_b   1.000
_cell.length_c   1.000
_cell.angle_alpha   90.00
_cell.angle_beta   90.00
_cell.angle_gamma   90.00
#
_symmetry.space_group_name_H-M   'P 1'
#
loop_
_entity.id
_entity.type
_entity.pdbx_description
1 polymer ?
#
loop_
_entity_poly.entity_id
_entity_poly.type
_entity_poly.pdbx_seq_one_letter_code
_entity_poly.pdbx_strand_id
1 'polypeptide(L)'
;MDNEVYGKVVLSPTSDYDSLYKWSLQEVADNGAAGDNYIPWPYNLYFTAIELNVQESVGSQKGEDSGTALNMTTIGQRSISAKLIPGDVRDKSERHKTVYSMFRTARRISEFQLFIQPLGKAGDKRGSDVWGTVSYSIEIDFEDLDTPDTVVFNLYVDLEVFERLELKISASQVDEAVLRVGRVEGFYSEWSPLISTSFVKVLTTGSEHAVEIPDGCEIDPPRLGKLGEIELYLRRFTKLFDNPQGSAEE
;
A
#
# COMPACT_ATOMS: atom_id res chain seq x y z
N MET A 1 15.00 2.06 -17.50
CA MET A 1 14.40 1.48 -16.28
C MET A 1 14.40 0.00 -16.50
N ASP A 2 15.31 -0.67 -15.83
CA ASP A 2 15.46 -2.11 -15.97
C ASP A 2 14.79 -2.78 -14.76
N ASN A 3 13.78 -3.60 -15.04
CA ASN A 3 13.03 -4.34 -14.04
C ASN A 3 13.50 -5.79 -14.05
N GLU A 4 13.95 -6.30 -12.90
CA GLU A 4 14.22 -7.72 -12.75
C GLU A 4 12.93 -8.47 -12.41
N VAL A 5 12.23 -8.95 -13.45
CA VAL A 5 11.03 -9.79 -13.37
C VAL A 5 11.22 -11.06 -14.19
N TYR A 6 10.64 -12.18 -13.75
CA TYR A 6 10.75 -13.46 -14.44
C TYR A 6 9.39 -13.98 -14.93
N GLY A 7 9.42 -14.96 -15.85
CA GLY A 7 8.22 -15.68 -16.26
C GLY A 7 7.11 -14.77 -16.78
N LYS A 8 5.87 -15.18 -16.58
CA LYS A 8 4.66 -14.44 -16.96
C LYS A 8 3.54 -14.68 -15.98
N VAL A 9 2.54 -13.79 -15.99
CA VAL A 9 1.28 -13.99 -15.25
C VAL A 9 0.21 -14.45 -16.22
N VAL A 10 -0.44 -15.56 -15.93
CA VAL A 10 -1.50 -16.13 -16.76
C VAL A 10 -2.80 -16.14 -15.98
N LEU A 11 -3.88 -15.74 -16.62
CA LEU A 11 -5.24 -15.87 -16.09
C LEU A 11 -5.76 -17.29 -16.37
N SER A 12 -6.15 -18.00 -15.31
CA SER A 12 -6.94 -19.23 -15.41
C SER A 12 -8.43 -18.89 -15.25
N PRO A 13 -9.25 -18.97 -16.31
CA PRO A 13 -10.67 -18.63 -16.26
C PRO A 13 -11.54 -19.73 -15.63
N THR A 14 -10.93 -20.86 -15.30
CA THR A 14 -11.59 -22.01 -14.68
C THR A 14 -10.88 -22.39 -13.39
N SER A 15 -11.63 -22.88 -12.42
CA SER A 15 -11.15 -23.30 -11.12
C SER A 15 -11.63 -24.71 -10.81
N ASP A 16 -10.73 -25.54 -10.27
CA ASP A 16 -11.10 -26.84 -9.69
C ASP A 16 -12.05 -26.69 -8.48
N TYR A 17 -12.11 -25.48 -7.92
CA TYR A 17 -12.99 -25.09 -6.83
C TYR A 17 -13.98 -24.00 -7.26
N ASP A 18 -14.67 -24.19 -8.39
CA ASP A 18 -15.62 -23.21 -8.95
C ASP A 18 -16.73 -22.78 -7.96
N SER A 19 -17.05 -23.64 -6.98
CA SER A 19 -17.96 -23.28 -5.87
C SER A 19 -17.41 -22.21 -4.92
N LEU A 20 -16.10 -21.97 -4.92
CA LEU A 20 -15.39 -21.06 -4.02
C LEU A 20 -14.82 -19.85 -4.75
N TYR A 21 -14.23 -20.05 -5.93
CA TYR A 21 -13.72 -18.99 -6.78
C TYR A 21 -13.77 -19.39 -8.25
N LYS A 22 -14.09 -18.44 -9.12
CA LYS A 22 -14.32 -18.69 -10.55
C LYS A 22 -13.04 -18.71 -11.39
N TRP A 23 -12.05 -17.92 -10.97
CA TRP A 23 -10.81 -17.70 -11.72
C TRP A 23 -9.66 -17.41 -10.76
N SER A 24 -8.43 -17.61 -11.25
CA SER A 24 -7.19 -17.33 -10.51
C SER A 24 -6.12 -16.79 -11.46
N LEU A 25 -5.09 -16.17 -10.90
CA LEU A 25 -3.84 -15.88 -11.57
C LEU A 25 -2.79 -16.92 -11.19
N GLN A 26 -1.89 -17.22 -12.12
CA GLN A 26 -0.74 -18.06 -11.87
C GLN A 26 0.52 -17.40 -12.43
N GLU A 27 1.63 -17.53 -11.70
CA GLU A 27 2.96 -17.25 -12.23
C GLU A 27 3.45 -18.48 -12.99
N VAL A 28 3.80 -18.31 -14.26
CA VAL A 28 4.39 -19.36 -15.08
C VAL A 28 5.85 -19.00 -15.34
N ALA A 29 6.77 -19.83 -14.87
CA ALA A 29 8.19 -19.64 -15.08
C ALA A 29 8.58 -19.83 -16.56
N ASP A 30 9.78 -19.39 -16.94
CA ASP A 30 10.26 -19.43 -18.34
C ASP A 30 10.36 -20.87 -18.90
N ASN A 31 10.48 -21.88 -18.01
CA ASN A 31 10.45 -23.29 -18.38
C ASN A 31 9.03 -23.87 -18.54
N GLY A 32 7.99 -23.04 -18.40
CA GLY A 32 6.59 -23.43 -18.48
C GLY A 32 5.98 -24.00 -17.19
N ALA A 33 6.74 -24.08 -16.08
CA ALA A 33 6.21 -24.53 -14.80
C ALA A 33 5.25 -23.50 -14.21
N ALA A 34 4.02 -23.91 -13.90
CA ALA A 34 3.02 -23.07 -13.25
C ALA A 34 3.15 -23.15 -11.72
N GLY A 35 3.08 -22.00 -11.07
CA GLY A 35 2.98 -21.86 -9.62
C GLY A 35 1.55 -21.97 -9.10
N ASP A 36 1.37 -21.50 -7.86
CA ASP A 36 0.09 -21.58 -7.15
C ASP A 36 -1.01 -20.70 -7.77
N ASN A 37 -2.25 -21.00 -7.39
CA ASN A 37 -3.43 -20.24 -7.79
C ASN A 37 -3.67 -19.08 -6.84
N TYR A 38 -3.54 -17.86 -7.37
CA TYR A 38 -3.75 -16.62 -6.64
C TYR A 38 -5.13 -16.02 -6.98
N ILE A 39 -5.96 -15.82 -5.97
CA ILE A 39 -7.31 -15.25 -6.08
C ILE A 39 -7.35 -13.86 -5.43
N PRO A 40 -8.23 -12.95 -5.88
CA PRO A 40 -8.35 -11.63 -5.26
C PRO A 40 -8.62 -11.75 -3.75
N TRP A 41 -7.84 -11.03 -2.93
CA TRP A 41 -7.99 -11.05 -1.48
C TRP A 41 -9.09 -10.09 -1.03
N PRO A 42 -10.23 -10.57 -0.49
CA PRO A 42 -11.36 -9.71 -0.18
C PRO A 42 -11.33 -9.15 1.26
N TYR A 43 -10.46 -9.69 2.12
CA TYR A 43 -10.46 -9.39 3.54
C TYR A 43 -9.50 -8.25 3.91
N ASN A 44 -9.48 -7.92 5.20
CA ASN A 44 -8.69 -6.83 5.71
C ASN A 44 -7.23 -7.22 5.86
N LEU A 45 -6.37 -6.23 5.68
CA LEU A 45 -4.95 -6.28 5.97
C LEU A 45 -4.61 -5.09 6.86
N TYR A 46 -3.62 -5.29 7.71
CA TYR A 46 -3.19 -4.31 8.69
C TYR A 46 -1.75 -3.96 8.43
N PHE A 47 -1.42 -2.69 8.66
CA PHE A 47 -0.08 -2.16 8.57
C PHE A 47 0.16 -1.22 9.74
N THR A 48 1.27 -1.38 10.45
CA THR A 48 1.65 -0.50 11.56
C THR A 48 2.66 0.51 11.06
N ALA A 49 2.44 1.80 11.36
CA ALA A 49 3.42 2.83 11.09
C ALA A 49 4.63 2.69 12.04
N ILE A 50 5.83 2.69 11.46
CA ILE A 50 7.10 2.76 12.20
C ILE A 50 7.70 4.16 12.18
N GLU A 51 7.27 4.99 11.23
CA GLU A 51 7.62 6.40 11.14
C GLU A 51 6.38 7.17 10.70
N LEU A 52 6.18 8.38 11.25
CA LEU A 52 5.06 9.26 10.92
C LEU A 52 5.54 10.70 10.93
N ASN A 53 5.49 11.36 9.79
CA ASN A 53 6.09 12.68 9.56
C ASN A 53 5.05 13.66 9.01
N VAL A 54 5.07 14.88 9.53
CA VAL A 54 4.38 16.03 8.91
C VAL A 54 5.35 16.70 7.96
N GLN A 55 4.93 16.94 6.73
CA GLN A 55 5.72 17.56 5.68
C GLN A 55 5.00 18.81 5.17
N GLU A 56 5.76 19.88 5.00
CA GLU A 56 5.32 21.11 4.35
C GLU A 56 6.33 21.44 3.26
N SER A 57 5.83 21.66 2.05
CA SER A 57 6.63 22.15 0.92
C SER A 57 6.08 23.48 0.44
N VAL A 58 6.99 24.40 0.16
CA VAL A 58 6.67 25.72 -0.40
C VAL A 58 7.45 25.86 -1.70
N GLY A 59 6.72 26.00 -2.80
CA GLY A 59 7.29 26.18 -4.12
C GLY A 59 6.67 27.36 -4.86
N SER A 60 7.32 27.76 -5.96
CA SER A 60 6.78 28.74 -6.90
C SER A 60 6.81 28.13 -8.30
N GLN A 61 5.67 28.12 -8.98
CA GLN A 61 5.61 27.74 -10.39
C GLN A 61 5.44 29.01 -11.25
N LYS A 62 6.25 29.14 -12.30
CA LYS A 62 6.00 30.17 -13.33
C LYS A 62 4.83 29.71 -14.19
N GLY A 63 3.79 30.52 -14.29
CA GLY A 63 2.73 30.30 -15.28
C GLY A 63 3.28 30.44 -16.70
N GLU A 64 2.81 29.60 -17.62
CA GLU A 64 3.20 29.60 -19.04
C GLU A 64 2.60 30.77 -19.85
N ASP A 65 1.99 31.77 -19.22
CA ASP A 65 1.42 32.90 -19.95
C ASP A 65 2.50 33.90 -20.37
N SER A 66 2.85 33.81 -21.64
CA SER A 66 3.63 34.77 -22.39
C SER A 66 2.99 36.17 -22.32
N GLY A 67 3.63 37.06 -21.57
CA GLY A 67 3.56 38.51 -21.82
C GLY A 67 2.46 39.28 -21.10
N THR A 68 2.49 39.34 -19.76
CA THR A 68 2.41 40.58 -18.94
C THR A 68 2.25 40.19 -17.46
N ALA A 69 3.11 40.76 -16.61
CA ALA A 69 3.23 40.52 -15.15
C ALA A 69 3.61 39.08 -14.74
N LEU A 70 4.72 38.96 -14.00
CA LEU A 70 5.15 37.72 -13.34
C LEU A 70 4.11 37.32 -12.28
N ASN A 71 3.09 36.55 -12.66
CA ASN A 71 2.20 35.88 -11.71
C ASN A 71 2.93 34.64 -11.18
N MET A 72 3.80 34.83 -10.17
CA MET A 72 4.31 33.72 -9.36
C MET A 72 3.19 33.25 -8.45
N THR A 73 2.71 32.02 -8.66
CA THR A 73 1.80 31.38 -7.69
C THR A 73 2.66 30.66 -6.66
N THR A 74 2.53 31.03 -5.39
CA THR A 74 3.12 30.26 -4.29
C THR A 74 2.24 29.04 -4.07
N ILE A 75 2.82 27.85 -4.21
CA ILE A 75 2.15 26.58 -3.96
C ILE A 75 2.68 26.07 -2.62
N GLY A 76 1.85 26.14 -1.58
CA GLY A 76 2.09 25.42 -0.34
C GLY A 76 1.40 24.07 -0.39
N GLN A 77 2.14 22.97 -0.23
CA GLN A 77 1.55 21.63 -0.04
C GLN A 77 1.90 21.12 1.35
N ARG A 78 0.87 20.68 2.08
CA ARG A 78 1.02 19.97 3.34
C ARG A 78 0.64 18.52 3.13
N SER A 79 1.41 17.61 3.72
CA SER A 79 1.11 16.19 3.72
C SER A 79 1.57 15.54 5.03
N ILE A 80 0.95 14.42 5.36
CA ILE A 80 1.46 13.53 6.40
C ILE A 80 1.92 12.26 5.68
N SER A 81 3.13 11.81 5.96
CA SER A 81 3.67 10.57 5.42
C SER A 81 3.95 9.57 6.53
N ALA A 82 3.74 8.28 6.27
CA ALA A 82 4.09 7.22 7.19
C ALA A 82 4.83 6.10 6.47
N LYS A 83 5.88 5.57 7.11
CA LYS A 83 6.51 4.31 6.72
C LYS A 83 5.84 3.20 7.49
N LEU A 84 5.40 2.16 6.79
CA LEU A 84 4.58 1.09 7.34
C LEU A 84 5.31 -0.25 7.30
N ILE A 85 4.97 -1.12 8.26
CA ILE A 85 5.29 -2.54 8.21
C ILE A 85 3.99 -3.36 8.23
N PRO A 86 3.92 -4.49 7.53
CA PRO A 86 2.78 -5.41 7.62
C PRO A 86 2.46 -5.89 9.04
N GLY A 87 1.17 -6.05 9.30
CA GLY A 87 0.59 -6.53 10.55
C GLY A 87 0.22 -5.41 11.53
N ASP A 88 -0.56 -5.78 12.55
CA ASP A 88 -0.70 -5.00 13.78
C ASP A 88 0.35 -5.51 14.77
N VAL A 89 1.31 -4.66 15.16
CA VAL A 89 2.41 -5.05 16.08
C VAL A 89 1.95 -5.58 17.43
N ARG A 90 0.69 -5.33 17.81
CA ARG A 90 0.09 -5.87 19.04
C ARG A 90 -0.46 -7.26 18.87
N ASP A 91 -0.77 -7.64 17.63
CA ASP A 91 -1.20 -8.99 17.35
C ASP A 91 0.01 -9.92 17.35
N LYS A 92 0.15 -10.67 18.45
CA LYS A 92 1.21 -11.66 18.62
C LYS A 92 0.97 -12.93 17.82
N SER A 93 -0.15 -13.03 17.11
CA SER A 93 -0.45 -14.18 16.25
C SER A 93 0.46 -14.17 15.03
N GLU A 94 1.22 -15.24 14.85
CA GLU A 94 1.99 -15.48 13.61
C GLU A 94 1.09 -15.45 12.36
N ARG A 95 -0.22 -15.68 12.51
CA ARG A 95 -1.19 -15.66 11.41
C ARG A 95 -1.37 -14.29 10.75
N HIS A 96 -0.93 -13.21 11.40
CA HIS A 96 -1.05 -11.84 10.89
C HIS A 96 0.29 -11.25 10.44
N LYS A 97 1.35 -12.06 10.37
CA LYS A 97 2.62 -11.69 9.76
C LYS A 97 2.59 -11.96 8.25
N THR A 98 1.73 -11.22 7.55
CA THR A 98 1.60 -11.36 6.10
C THR A 98 2.88 -10.89 5.41
N VAL A 99 3.42 -11.75 4.55
CA VAL A 99 4.52 -11.44 3.64
C VAL A 99 3.94 -11.02 2.30
N TYR A 100 4.57 -10.05 1.65
CA TYR A 100 4.13 -9.51 0.38
C TYR A 100 5.23 -9.63 -0.65
N SER A 101 4.89 -9.96 -1.88
CA SER A 101 5.78 -9.84 -3.04
C SER A 101 5.01 -9.27 -4.22
N MET A 102 5.73 -8.66 -5.17
CA MET A 102 5.13 -8.36 -6.47
C MET A 102 4.89 -9.68 -7.23
N PHE A 103 3.95 -9.66 -8.19
CA PHE A 103 3.92 -10.71 -9.21
C PHE A 103 5.24 -10.71 -10.00
N ARG A 104 5.61 -11.86 -10.56
CA ARG A 104 6.86 -12.08 -11.31
C ARG A 104 8.14 -11.82 -10.52
N THR A 105 8.05 -11.73 -9.19
CA THR A 105 9.21 -11.60 -8.29
C THR A 105 9.05 -12.54 -7.09
N ALA A 106 10.18 -13.00 -6.55
CA ALA A 106 10.24 -13.69 -5.25
C ALA A 106 10.68 -12.72 -4.14
N ARG A 107 10.92 -11.45 -4.48
CA ARG A 107 11.41 -10.43 -3.54
C ARG A 107 10.29 -10.01 -2.61
N ARG A 108 10.63 -9.83 -1.34
CA ARG A 108 9.71 -9.31 -0.35
C ARG A 108 9.57 -7.80 -0.56
N ILE A 109 8.34 -7.30 -0.64
CA ILE A 109 8.05 -5.86 -0.56
C ILE A 109 8.43 -5.38 0.84
N SER A 110 9.44 -4.51 0.90
CA SER A 110 9.92 -3.91 2.16
C SER A 110 9.41 -2.49 2.37
N GLU A 111 8.93 -1.83 1.31
CA GLU A 111 8.50 -0.45 1.37
C GLU A 111 6.99 -0.31 1.24
N PHE A 112 6.34 -0.14 2.39
CA PHE A 112 4.94 0.28 2.45
C PHE A 112 4.89 1.72 2.97
N GLN A 113 4.14 2.56 2.27
CA GLN A 113 4.00 3.97 2.63
C GLN A 113 2.53 4.36 2.69
N LEU A 114 2.22 5.35 3.52
CA LEU A 114 0.94 6.04 3.53
C LEU A 114 1.19 7.53 3.32
N PHE A 115 0.50 8.14 2.37
CA PHE A 115 0.38 9.60 2.27
C PHE A 115 -1.03 10.02 2.59
N ILE A 116 -1.14 10.99 3.49
CA ILE A 116 -2.40 11.65 3.85
C ILE A 116 -2.31 13.08 3.34
N GLN A 117 -3.29 13.49 2.55
CA GLN A 117 -3.34 14.82 1.96
C GLN A 117 -4.70 15.48 2.24
N PRO A 118 -4.73 16.79 2.49
CA PRO A 118 -5.99 17.52 2.55
C PRO A 118 -6.58 17.61 1.13
N LEU A 119 -7.90 17.52 1.02
CA LEU A 119 -8.62 17.78 -0.22
C LEU A 119 -8.40 19.23 -0.68
N GLY A 120 -8.10 19.40 -1.97
CA GLY A 120 -7.65 20.68 -2.51
C GLY A 120 -8.77 21.70 -2.74
N LYS A 121 -10.00 21.25 -3.04
CA LYS A 121 -11.15 22.12 -3.31
C LYS A 121 -12.40 21.68 -2.55
N ALA A 122 -13.24 22.66 -2.21
CA ALA A 122 -14.58 22.40 -1.70
C ALA A 122 -15.39 21.66 -2.78
N GLY A 123 -15.78 20.41 -2.49
CA GLY A 123 -16.52 19.54 -3.41
C GLY A 123 -15.74 18.31 -3.89
N ASP A 124 -14.42 18.26 -3.66
CA ASP A 124 -13.67 17.03 -3.83
C ASP A 124 -14.19 15.99 -2.83
N LYS A 125 -14.37 14.75 -3.28
CA LYS A 125 -14.83 13.68 -2.41
C LYS A 125 -13.63 13.09 -1.68
N ARG A 126 -13.84 12.70 -0.42
CA ARG A 126 -12.94 11.76 0.26
C ARG A 126 -12.67 10.59 -0.67
N GLY A 127 -11.40 10.27 -0.81
CA GLY A 127 -10.93 9.28 -1.74
C GLY A 127 -9.71 8.59 -1.18
N SER A 128 -9.41 7.46 -1.78
CA SER A 128 -8.23 6.69 -1.45
C SER A 128 -7.89 5.83 -2.64
N ASP A 129 -6.60 5.71 -2.90
CA ASP A 129 -6.07 4.85 -3.93
C ASP A 129 -4.82 4.15 -3.40
N VAL A 130 -4.42 3.14 -4.14
CA VAL A 130 -3.19 2.40 -3.89
C VAL A 130 -2.38 2.39 -5.17
N TRP A 131 -1.11 2.71 -5.03
CA TRP A 131 -0.14 2.65 -6.10
C TRP A 131 0.99 1.72 -5.69
N GLY A 132 1.71 1.18 -6.66
CA GLY A 132 2.91 0.42 -6.38
C GLY A 132 3.76 0.24 -7.63
N THR A 133 5.03 -0.06 -7.40
CA THR A 133 6.01 -0.29 -8.46
C THR A 133 6.90 -1.47 -8.10
N VAL A 134 7.27 -2.23 -9.12
CA VAL A 134 8.37 -3.18 -9.02
C VAL A 134 9.67 -2.39 -8.91
N SER A 135 10.66 -2.98 -8.23
CA SER A 135 12.00 -2.44 -8.13
C SER A 135 12.63 -2.24 -9.50
N TYR A 136 13.29 -1.11 -9.68
CA TYR A 136 14.02 -0.78 -10.90
C TYR A 136 15.30 -0.03 -10.60
N SER A 137 16.26 -0.16 -11.51
CA SER A 137 17.48 0.66 -11.50
C SER A 137 17.42 1.67 -12.64
N ILE A 138 17.85 2.90 -12.35
CA ILE A 138 18.12 3.93 -13.36
C ILE A 138 19.49 4.54 -13.13
N GLU A 139 20.23 4.72 -14.21
CA GLU A 139 21.46 5.50 -14.20
C GLU A 139 21.08 6.99 -14.36
N ILE A 140 21.44 7.81 -13.37
CA ILE A 140 21.34 9.27 -13.43
C ILE A 140 22.72 9.83 -13.14
N ASP A 141 23.27 10.63 -14.06
CA ASP A 141 24.58 11.30 -13.89
C ASP A 141 25.72 10.34 -13.49
N PHE A 142 25.75 9.13 -14.07
CA PHE A 142 26.70 8.05 -13.77
C PHE A 142 26.57 7.41 -12.37
N GLU A 143 25.47 7.66 -11.66
CA GLU A 143 25.10 6.95 -10.44
C GLU A 143 23.89 6.03 -10.69
N ASP A 144 24.01 4.78 -10.25
CA ASP A 144 22.88 3.83 -10.25
C ASP A 144 21.96 4.12 -9.07
N LEU A 145 20.72 4.52 -9.37
CA LEU A 145 19.66 4.69 -8.40
C LEU A 145 18.74 3.47 -8.43
N ASP A 146 18.85 2.66 -7.38
CA ASP A 146 17.97 1.52 -7.14
C ASP A 146 16.72 1.95 -6.37
N THR A 147 15.56 1.73 -6.97
CA THR A 147 14.26 1.87 -6.30
C THR A 147 13.76 0.48 -5.91
N PRO A 148 13.36 0.23 -4.64
CA PRO A 148 12.86 -1.07 -4.21
C PRO A 148 11.39 -1.31 -4.60
N ASP A 149 10.93 -2.56 -4.46
CA ASP A 149 9.51 -2.90 -4.59
C ASP A 149 8.72 -2.10 -3.54
N THR A 150 7.78 -1.28 -4.00
CA THR A 150 7.09 -0.29 -3.16
C THR A 150 5.58 -0.36 -3.35
N VAL A 151 4.82 -0.21 -2.26
CA VAL A 151 3.37 0.01 -2.26
C VAL A 151 3.06 1.26 -1.45
N VAL A 152 2.26 2.14 -2.03
CA VAL A 152 1.87 3.43 -1.46
C VAL A 152 0.35 3.49 -1.35
N PHE A 153 -0.15 3.75 -0.16
CA PHE A 153 -1.55 4.07 0.10
C PHE A 153 -1.72 5.59 0.12
N ASN A 154 -2.66 6.10 -0.66
CA ASN A 154 -3.03 7.52 -0.64
C ASN A 154 -4.38 7.67 0.06
N LEU A 155 -4.44 8.60 1.01
CA LEU A 155 -5.65 8.91 1.77
C LEU A 155 -5.94 10.41 1.69
N TYR A 156 -7.06 10.75 1.06
CA TYR A 156 -7.50 12.14 0.94
C TYR A 156 -8.59 12.44 1.95
N VAL A 157 -8.34 13.43 2.81
CA VAL A 157 -9.25 13.79 3.91
C VAL A 157 -9.63 15.26 3.84
N ASP A 158 -10.75 15.62 4.47
CA ASP A 158 -11.14 17.02 4.62
C ASP A 158 -10.08 17.79 5.41
N LEU A 159 -9.92 19.08 5.11
CA LEU A 159 -8.91 19.93 5.75
C LEU A 159 -9.00 19.89 7.29
N GLU A 160 -10.21 19.92 7.85
CA GLU A 160 -10.41 19.84 9.31
C GLU A 160 -9.88 18.52 9.90
N VAL A 161 -10.06 17.41 9.18
CA VAL A 161 -9.52 16.11 9.59
C VAL A 161 -8.00 16.14 9.51
N PHE A 162 -7.46 16.66 8.41
CA PHE A 162 -6.01 16.79 8.20
C PHE A 162 -5.35 17.60 9.31
N GLU A 163 -5.84 18.81 9.59
CA GLU A 163 -5.27 19.71 10.60
C GLU A 163 -5.34 19.11 12.01
N ARG A 164 -6.40 18.34 12.31
CA ARG A 164 -6.48 17.59 13.57
C ARG A 164 -5.46 16.47 13.65
N LEU A 165 -5.16 15.78 12.55
CA LEU A 165 -4.10 14.76 12.50
C LEU A 165 -2.74 15.42 12.67
N GLU A 166 -2.46 16.46 11.89
CA GLU A 166 -1.24 17.26 11.93
C GLU A 166 -0.94 17.75 13.35
N LEU A 167 -1.94 18.34 14.04
CA LEU A 167 -1.79 18.80 15.41
C LEU A 167 -1.43 17.67 16.38
N LYS A 168 -2.11 16.51 16.29
CA LYS A 168 -1.83 15.36 17.17
C LYS A 168 -0.43 14.81 16.97
N ILE A 169 0.03 14.73 15.72
CA ILE A 169 1.34 14.20 15.35
C ILE A 169 2.42 15.18 15.83
N SER A 170 2.30 16.46 15.47
CA SER A 170 3.25 17.52 15.86
C SER A 170 3.35 17.70 17.39
N ALA A 171 2.25 17.48 18.12
CA ALA A 171 2.24 17.52 19.58
C ALA A 171 2.75 16.22 20.24
N SER A 172 3.24 15.24 19.47
CA SER A 172 3.69 13.92 19.97
C SER A 172 2.62 13.21 20.83
N GLN A 173 1.35 13.33 20.42
CA GLN A 173 0.18 12.71 21.08
C GLN A 173 -0.24 11.38 20.43
N VAL A 174 0.61 10.81 19.59
CA VAL A 174 0.39 9.52 18.93
C VAL A 174 1.52 8.61 19.36
N ASP A 175 1.18 7.49 20.00
CA ASP A 175 2.16 6.47 20.37
C ASP A 175 2.20 5.34 19.33
N GLU A 176 1.11 5.14 18.60
CA GLU A 176 1.01 4.12 17.55
C GLU A 176 -0.03 4.54 16.51
N ALA A 177 0.28 4.28 15.25
CA ALA A 177 -0.66 4.44 14.14
C ALA A 177 -0.78 3.12 13.36
N VAL A 178 -2.01 2.65 13.16
CA VAL A 178 -2.31 1.41 12.43
C VAL A 178 -3.24 1.72 11.28
N LEU A 179 -2.82 1.36 10.07
CA LEU A 179 -3.62 1.41 8.86
C LEU A 179 -4.31 0.06 8.67
N ARG A 180 -5.64 0.07 8.55
CA ARG A 180 -6.43 -1.07 8.08
C ARG A 180 -6.89 -0.77 6.67
N VAL A 181 -6.65 -1.70 5.75
CA VAL A 181 -7.17 -1.65 4.38
C VAL A 181 -7.98 -2.90 4.09
N GLY A 182 -9.01 -2.80 3.25
CA GLY A 182 -9.84 -3.92 2.86
C GLY A 182 -10.23 -3.83 1.39
N ARG A 183 -10.43 -5.00 0.77
CA ARG A 183 -10.80 -5.12 -0.66
C ARG A 183 -9.87 -4.30 -1.56
N VAL A 184 -8.57 -4.53 -1.42
CA VAL A 184 -7.54 -3.83 -2.18
C VAL A 184 -7.44 -4.49 -3.56
N GLU A 185 -7.77 -3.77 -4.62
CA GLU A 185 -7.56 -4.28 -5.98
C GLU A 185 -6.08 -4.51 -6.21
N GLY A 186 -5.72 -5.56 -6.95
CA GLY A 186 -4.32 -5.93 -7.17
C GLY A 186 -3.71 -6.77 -6.06
N PHE A 187 -4.39 -7.01 -4.92
CA PHE A 187 -3.91 -7.94 -3.90
C PHE A 187 -4.53 -9.32 -4.08
N TYR A 188 -3.67 -10.33 -4.12
CA TYR A 188 -4.07 -11.72 -4.32
C TYR A 188 -3.44 -12.63 -3.29
N SER A 189 -4.11 -13.71 -2.92
CA SER A 189 -3.56 -14.76 -2.08
C SER A 189 -3.95 -16.13 -2.63
N GLU A 190 -3.27 -17.16 -2.15
CA GLU A 190 -3.79 -18.52 -2.27
C GLU A 190 -5.15 -18.63 -1.57
N TRP A 191 -5.98 -19.57 -2.02
CA TRP A 191 -7.22 -19.87 -1.34
C TRP A 191 -6.93 -20.44 0.06
N SER A 192 -7.65 -19.93 1.05
CA SER A 192 -7.63 -20.43 2.42
C SER A 192 -9.03 -20.37 3.01
N PRO A 193 -9.44 -21.34 3.84
CA PRO A 193 -10.69 -21.25 4.58
C PRO A 193 -10.65 -20.20 5.70
N LEU A 194 -9.50 -19.58 5.95
CA LEU A 194 -9.30 -18.56 6.97
C LEU A 194 -9.49 -17.15 6.40
N ILE A 195 -9.97 -16.23 7.22
CA ILE A 195 -10.06 -14.79 6.90
C ILE A 195 -8.71 -14.06 7.03
N SER A 196 -7.61 -14.80 7.17
CA SER A 196 -6.24 -14.32 7.32
C SER A 196 -5.33 -15.05 6.34
N THR A 197 -4.35 -14.36 5.78
CA THR A 197 -3.33 -14.95 4.91
C THR A 197 -1.92 -14.62 5.40
N SER A 198 -1.01 -15.58 5.27
CA SER A 198 0.42 -15.37 5.52
C SER A 198 1.14 -14.80 4.30
N PHE A 199 0.52 -14.80 3.12
CA PHE A 199 1.17 -14.38 1.88
C PHE A 199 0.20 -13.66 0.94
N VAL A 200 0.67 -12.56 0.35
CA VAL A 200 -0.05 -11.75 -0.64
C VAL A 200 0.86 -11.42 -1.82
N LYS A 201 0.38 -11.70 -3.02
CA LYS A 201 0.95 -11.22 -4.29
C LYS A 201 0.30 -9.91 -4.70
N VAL A 202 1.10 -8.98 -5.21
CA VAL A 202 0.67 -7.64 -5.61
C VAL A 202 0.82 -7.46 -7.12
N LEU A 203 -0.29 -7.14 -7.79
CA LEU A 203 -0.39 -6.90 -9.23
C LEU A 203 -0.55 -5.41 -9.52
N THR A 204 0.48 -4.79 -10.09
CA THR A 204 0.49 -3.36 -10.46
C THR A 204 -0.18 -3.12 -11.83
N THR A 205 -0.34 -1.85 -12.20
CA THR A 205 -0.82 -1.42 -13.52
C THR A 205 0.29 -1.31 -14.56
N GLY A 206 1.55 -1.47 -14.16
CA GLY A 206 2.70 -1.39 -15.05
C GLY A 206 2.76 -2.54 -16.06
N SER A 207 3.40 -2.29 -17.19
CA SER A 207 3.53 -3.26 -18.28
C SER A 207 4.38 -4.48 -17.89
N GLU A 208 5.24 -4.35 -16.88
CA GLU A 208 5.98 -5.43 -16.26
C GLU A 208 5.06 -6.50 -15.63
N HIS A 209 3.81 -6.15 -15.32
CA HIS A 209 2.79 -7.07 -14.82
C HIS A 209 1.68 -7.34 -15.84
N ALA A 210 1.97 -7.28 -17.14
CA ALA A 210 1.02 -7.74 -18.16
C ALA A 210 0.52 -9.17 -17.84
N VAL A 211 -0.80 -9.36 -17.92
CA VAL A 211 -1.44 -10.66 -17.68
C VAL A 211 -1.83 -11.23 -19.04
N GLU A 212 -1.44 -12.47 -19.31
CA GLU A 212 -1.93 -13.21 -20.46
C GLU A 212 -3.37 -13.67 -20.18
N ILE A 213 -4.30 -13.11 -20.95
CA ILE A 213 -5.73 -13.42 -20.86
C ILE A 213 -6.07 -14.34 -22.04
N PRO A 214 -6.66 -15.53 -21.80
CA PRO A 214 -7.08 -16.44 -22.88
C PRO A 214 -8.09 -15.80 -23.84
N ASP A 215 -8.03 -16.20 -25.12
CA ASP A 215 -8.94 -15.72 -26.15
C ASP A 215 -10.42 -15.92 -25.75
N GLY A 216 -11.23 -14.88 -25.90
CA GLY A 216 -12.66 -14.90 -25.56
C GLY A 216 -12.96 -14.82 -24.06
N CYS A 217 -11.97 -14.61 -23.20
CA CYS A 217 -12.19 -14.35 -21.78
C CYS A 217 -12.54 -12.88 -21.52
N GLU A 218 -13.66 -12.63 -20.85
CA GLU A 218 -14.12 -11.28 -20.48
C GLU A 218 -13.60 -10.80 -19.11
N ILE A 219 -12.85 -11.65 -18.40
CA ILE A 219 -12.34 -11.32 -17.06
C ILE A 219 -11.17 -10.36 -17.20
N ASP A 220 -11.30 -9.18 -16.60
CA ASP A 220 -10.22 -8.22 -16.41
C ASP A 220 -9.73 -8.30 -14.94
N PRO A 221 -8.56 -8.90 -14.68
CA PRO A 221 -8.07 -9.07 -13.32
C PRO A 221 -7.82 -7.72 -12.63
N PRO A 222 -8.35 -7.47 -11.41
CA PRO A 222 -8.12 -6.22 -10.70
C PRO A 222 -6.63 -5.97 -10.45
N ARG A 223 -6.18 -4.76 -10.72
CA ARG A 223 -4.80 -4.28 -10.50
C ARG A 223 -4.81 -3.21 -9.43
N LEU A 224 -3.65 -2.88 -8.87
CA LEU A 224 -3.52 -1.78 -7.92
C LEU A 224 -4.17 -0.51 -8.49
N GLY A 225 -4.92 0.18 -7.64
CA GLY A 225 -5.52 1.46 -7.98
C GLY A 225 -6.64 1.80 -7.01
N LYS A 226 -7.54 0.85 -6.75
CA LYS A 226 -8.65 1.08 -5.83
C LYS A 226 -8.54 0.21 -4.60
N LEU A 227 -9.12 0.71 -3.53
CA LEU A 227 -9.32 -0.01 -2.30
C LEU A 227 -10.74 0.26 -1.80
N GLY A 228 -11.42 -0.78 -1.35
CA GLY A 228 -12.81 -0.67 -0.90
C GLY A 228 -12.95 -0.03 0.48
N GLU A 229 -11.94 -0.22 1.35
CA GLU A 229 -11.96 0.26 2.73
C GLU A 229 -10.56 0.72 3.16
N ILE A 230 -10.48 1.87 3.84
CA ILE A 230 -9.27 2.38 4.49
C ILE A 230 -9.63 3.07 5.80
N GLU A 231 -8.91 2.72 6.85
CA GLU A 231 -9.09 3.28 8.19
C GLU A 231 -7.73 3.47 8.85
N LEU A 232 -7.51 4.66 9.39
CA LEU A 232 -6.32 4.97 10.18
C LEU A 232 -6.69 5.09 11.65
N TYR A 233 -6.08 4.24 12.46
CA TYR A 233 -6.23 4.25 13.90
C TYR A 233 -5.02 4.94 14.53
N LEU A 234 -5.24 6.05 15.24
CA LEU A 234 -4.24 6.67 16.09
C LEU A 234 -4.50 6.29 17.55
N ARG A 235 -3.50 5.70 18.20
CA ARG A 235 -3.59 5.23 19.58
C ARG A 235 -2.64 6.05 20.47
N ARG A 236 -3.13 6.38 21.67
CA ARG A 236 -2.36 6.98 22.76
C ARG A 236 -2.44 6.05 23.96
N PHE A 237 -1.31 5.75 24.57
CA PHE A 237 -1.17 4.97 25.77
C PHE A 237 -1.11 5.89 26.97
N THR A 238 -2.15 5.84 27.78
CA THR A 238 -2.12 6.42 29.12
C THR A 238 -1.97 5.26 30.08
N LYS A 239 -0.83 5.17 30.78
CA LYS A 239 -0.72 4.24 31.92
C LYS A 239 -1.68 4.73 33.00
N LEU A 240 -2.71 3.94 33.27
CA LEU A 240 -3.74 4.33 34.23
C LEU A 240 -3.33 4.03 35.68
N PHE A 241 -2.45 3.03 35.92
CA PHE A 241 -1.86 2.72 37.23
C PHE A 241 -0.50 2.00 37.04
N ASP A 242 0.50 2.31 37.88
CA ASP A 242 1.62 1.40 38.12
C ASP A 242 1.15 0.37 39.16
N ASN A 243 1.26 -0.92 38.87
CA ASN A 243 0.91 -1.96 39.82
C ASN A 243 1.99 -2.00 40.91
N PRO A 244 1.72 -1.68 42.19
CA PRO A 244 2.69 -1.86 43.25
C PRO A 244 2.63 -3.34 43.68
N GLN A 245 3.40 -4.19 43.01
CA GLN A 245 3.74 -5.53 43.49
C GLN A 245 5.26 -5.72 43.31
N GLY A 246 6.08 -6.01 44.32
CA GLY A 246 5.86 -6.15 45.75
C GLY A 246 7.25 -6.27 46.39
N SER A 247 7.55 -5.37 47.32
CA SER A 247 8.67 -5.52 48.24
C SER A 247 8.14 -6.24 49.48
N ALA A 248 8.20 -7.57 49.47
CA ALA A 248 8.10 -8.39 50.66
C ALA A 248 8.61 -9.81 50.35
N GLU A 249 9.92 -10.02 50.51
CA GLU A 249 10.43 -11.28 51.06
C GLU A 249 11.46 -10.89 52.12
N GLU A 250 11.05 -11.04 53.38
CA GLU A 250 11.90 -11.34 54.54
C GLU A 250 12.25 -12.83 54.53
#